data_AF-A0A6J1WZ94-F1
#
_entry.id   AF-A0A6J1WZ94-F1
#
_cell.length_a   1.000
_cell.length_b   1.000
_cell.length_c   1.000
_cell.angle_alpha   90.00
_cell.angle_beta   90.00
_cell.angle_gamma   90.00
#
_symmetry.space_group_name_H-M   'P 1'
#
loop_
_entity.id
_entity.type
_entity.pdbx_description
1 polymer ?
#
loop_
_entity_poly.entity_id
_entity_poly.type
_entity_poly.pdbx_seq_one_letter_code
_entity_poly.pdbx_strand_id
1 'polypeptide(L)'
;ESARHAASCATQLITSAQNATQHNTNKYSQETLTTECKTLGEAIPRLVDAAQAAAARPGRAADQLDLISASEQFLQPSGHAVSAARAALPTVSEASAAQHLADTTHRFGAAAADLRSAVSRARISCKGLEMDAAADIIRSLQDELRELEEAAAALQLRPLPGQTAEWAWTSLRSGGRAAAAATAALASGARLREAAACGRGAGDLAAALRDFAAGLRAHLALHRPPPHKDRVITSSHQVLASSLTLVETVKHYLTTSEQVDTTTISSIAKDISQV
;
A
#
# COMPACT_ATOMS: atom_id res chain seq x y z
N GLU A 1 7.94 -3.86 15.75
CA GLU A 1 8.00 -4.82 16.88
C GLU A 1 6.73 -5.64 17.04
N SER A 2 5.54 -5.04 17.26
CA SER A 2 4.28 -5.79 17.44
C SER A 2 3.97 -6.79 16.31
N ALA A 3 4.23 -6.42 15.05
CA ALA A 3 4.06 -7.31 13.89
C ALA A 3 4.96 -8.57 13.94
N ARG A 4 6.24 -8.39 14.30
CA ARG A 4 7.19 -9.52 14.45
C ARG A 4 6.79 -10.44 15.60
N HIS A 5 6.35 -9.85 16.72
CA HIS A 5 5.87 -10.63 17.86
C HIS A 5 4.60 -11.43 17.50
N ALA A 6 3.63 -10.81 16.83
CA ALA A 6 2.42 -11.49 16.36
C ALA A 6 2.73 -12.63 15.37
N ALA A 7 3.65 -12.42 14.42
CA ALA A 7 4.10 -13.45 13.48
C ALA A 7 4.75 -14.65 14.19
N SER A 8 5.57 -14.38 15.20
CA SER A 8 6.20 -15.44 16.02
C SER A 8 5.16 -16.23 16.81
N CYS A 9 4.22 -15.55 17.49
CA CYS A 9 3.13 -16.19 18.22
C CYS A 9 2.20 -16.99 17.31
N ALA A 10 1.96 -16.52 16.08
CA ALA A 10 1.20 -17.25 15.07
C ALA A 10 1.87 -18.56 14.67
N THR A 11 3.18 -18.52 14.44
CA THR A 11 3.97 -19.73 14.12
C THR A 11 3.86 -20.75 15.25
N GLN A 12 3.98 -20.30 16.51
CA GLN A 12 3.82 -21.17 17.68
C GLN A 12 2.41 -21.75 17.78
N LEU A 13 1.36 -20.96 17.51
CA LEU A 13 -0.02 -21.45 17.48
C LEU A 13 -0.20 -22.51 16.39
N ILE A 14 0.33 -22.32 15.19
CA ILE A 14 0.23 -23.29 14.09
C ILE A 14 0.88 -24.61 14.50
N THR A 15 2.07 -24.57 15.09
CA THR A 15 2.76 -25.79 15.57
C THR A 15 1.96 -26.50 16.67
N SER A 16 1.45 -25.75 17.66
CA SER A 16 0.62 -26.34 18.72
C SER A 16 -0.71 -26.86 18.20
N ALA A 17 -1.33 -26.20 17.23
CA ALA A 17 -2.55 -26.66 16.57
C ALA A 17 -2.31 -27.96 15.79
N GLN A 18 -1.20 -28.08 15.06
CA GLN A 18 -0.81 -29.32 14.37
C GLN A 18 -0.56 -30.49 15.33
N ASN A 19 -0.03 -30.23 16.52
CA ASN A 19 0.11 -31.25 17.54
C ASN A 19 -1.28 -31.63 18.12
N ALA A 20 -2.10 -30.64 18.46
CA ALA A 20 -3.44 -30.87 19.00
C ALA A 20 -4.40 -31.57 18.03
N THR A 21 -4.25 -31.36 16.71
CA THR A 21 -5.07 -32.07 15.70
C THR A 21 -4.84 -33.57 15.69
N GLN A 22 -3.69 -34.08 16.14
CA GLN A 22 -3.44 -35.53 16.25
C GLN A 22 -4.28 -36.18 17.36
N HIS A 23 -4.66 -35.40 18.36
CA HIS A 23 -5.40 -35.84 19.54
C HIS A 23 -6.86 -35.35 19.54
N ASN A 24 -7.30 -34.71 18.45
CA ASN A 24 -8.64 -34.16 18.31
C ASN A 24 -9.63 -35.25 17.90
N THR A 25 -10.68 -35.43 18.71
CA THR A 25 -11.72 -36.44 18.52
C THR A 25 -12.83 -36.02 17.56
N ASN A 26 -12.90 -34.73 17.21
CA ASN A 26 -13.92 -34.17 16.32
C ASN A 26 -13.31 -33.72 14.99
N LYS A 27 -13.57 -34.49 13.93
CA LYS A 27 -13.10 -34.23 12.56
C LYS A 27 -13.45 -32.84 12.04
N TYR A 28 -14.65 -32.33 12.33
CA TYR A 28 -15.08 -31.01 11.87
C TYR A 28 -14.21 -29.89 12.48
N SER A 29 -13.96 -29.97 13.79
CA SER A 29 -13.10 -29.00 14.49
C SER A 29 -11.63 -29.12 14.06
N GLN A 30 -11.19 -30.35 13.76
CA GLN A 30 -9.85 -30.66 13.27
C GLN A 30 -9.60 -30.06 11.88
N GLU A 31 -10.53 -30.26 10.94
CA GLU A 31 -10.47 -29.72 9.58
C GLU A 31 -10.53 -28.19 9.58
N THR A 32 -11.44 -27.63 10.39
CA THR A 32 -11.56 -26.16 10.55
C THR A 32 -10.26 -25.57 11.09
N LEU A 33 -9.71 -26.12 12.18
CA LEU A 33 -8.46 -25.64 12.77
C LEU A 33 -7.28 -25.75 11.78
N THR A 34 -7.19 -26.86 11.04
CA THR A 34 -6.13 -27.06 10.05
C THR A 34 -6.23 -26.05 8.90
N THR A 35 -7.45 -25.80 8.41
CA THR A 35 -7.70 -24.86 7.33
C THR A 35 -7.33 -23.43 7.75
N GLU A 36 -7.81 -22.99 8.91
CA GLU A 36 -7.53 -21.64 9.41
C GLU A 36 -6.04 -21.44 9.75
N CYS A 37 -5.36 -22.46 10.29
CA CYS A 37 -3.92 -22.41 10.53
C CYS A 37 -3.12 -22.32 9.22
N LYS A 38 -3.60 -22.95 8.13
CA LYS A 38 -2.97 -22.85 6.82
C LYS A 38 -3.09 -21.43 6.26
N THR A 39 -4.31 -20.86 6.26
CA THR A 39 -4.55 -19.47 5.84
C THR A 39 -3.72 -18.49 6.66
N LEU A 40 -3.62 -18.70 7.98
CA LEU A 40 -2.76 -17.89 8.83
C LEU A 40 -1.28 -18.01 8.44
N GLY A 41 -0.81 -19.23 8.16
CA GLY A 41 0.58 -19.49 7.75
C GLY A 41 0.97 -18.80 6.44
N GLU A 42 0.06 -18.74 5.47
CA GLU A 42 0.26 -18.04 4.20
C GLU A 42 0.41 -16.52 4.37
N ALA A 43 -0.21 -15.95 5.41
CA ALA A 43 -0.14 -14.52 5.71
C ALA A 43 1.13 -14.09 6.50
N ILE A 44 1.83 -15.02 7.16
CA ILE A 44 3.00 -14.72 8.00
C ILE A 44 4.16 -14.07 7.22
N PRO A 45 4.63 -14.61 6.07
CA PRO A 45 5.80 -14.08 5.38
C PRO A 45 5.63 -12.60 4.99
N ARG A 46 4.44 -12.26 4.47
CA ARG A 46 4.13 -10.89 4.05
C ARG A 46 4.23 -9.88 5.20
N LEU A 47 3.78 -10.27 6.40
CA LEU A 47 3.87 -9.44 7.59
C LEU A 47 5.33 -9.26 8.06
N VAL A 48 6.13 -10.32 8.00
CA VAL A 48 7.55 -10.29 8.38
C VAL A 48 8.33 -9.39 7.43
N ASP A 49 8.15 -9.55 6.12
CA ASP A 49 8.83 -8.76 5.10
C ASP A 49 8.51 -7.27 5.24
N ALA A 50 7.23 -6.93 5.41
CA ALA A 50 6.81 -5.55 5.63
C ALA A 50 7.42 -4.98 6.93
N ALA A 51 7.48 -5.77 7.99
CA ALA A 51 8.05 -5.35 9.27
C ALA A 51 9.59 -5.17 9.19
N GLN A 52 10.27 -5.95 8.35
CA GLN A 52 11.70 -5.80 8.09
C GLN A 52 11.97 -4.54 7.24
N ALA A 53 11.21 -4.33 6.16
CA ALA A 53 11.34 -3.15 5.31
C ALA A 53 11.13 -1.85 6.12
N ALA A 54 10.07 -1.81 6.93
CA ALA A 54 9.77 -0.66 7.79
C ALA A 54 10.81 -0.45 8.91
N ALA A 55 11.44 -1.53 9.40
CA ALA A 55 12.51 -1.42 10.40
C ALA A 55 13.85 -0.97 9.79
N ALA A 56 14.14 -1.39 8.55
CA ALA A 56 15.35 -0.97 7.84
C ALA A 56 15.31 0.50 7.42
N ARG A 57 14.10 1.02 7.10
CA ARG A 57 13.89 2.39 6.60
C ARG A 57 12.75 3.09 7.37
N PRO A 58 12.95 3.41 8.66
CA PRO A 58 11.88 3.98 9.49
C PRO A 58 11.39 5.35 9.02
N GLY A 59 12.20 6.10 8.25
CA GLY A 59 11.83 7.40 7.70
C GLY A 59 11.01 7.35 6.41
N ARG A 60 10.85 6.18 5.78
CA ARG A 60 10.10 6.07 4.51
C ARG A 60 8.63 5.79 4.82
N ALA A 61 7.78 6.79 4.58
CA ALA A 61 6.33 6.70 4.80
C ALA A 61 5.70 5.50 4.05
N ALA A 62 6.18 5.21 2.83
CA ALA A 62 5.71 4.07 2.05
C ALA A 62 5.92 2.72 2.74
N ASP A 63 7.06 2.49 3.42
CA ASP A 63 7.31 1.23 4.12
C ASP A 63 6.47 1.10 5.39
N GLN A 64 6.19 2.22 6.07
CA GLN A 64 5.29 2.25 7.24
C GLN A 64 3.84 1.96 6.84
N LEU A 65 3.37 2.55 5.73
CA LEU A 65 2.03 2.29 5.18
C LEU A 65 1.90 0.84 4.69
N ASP A 66 2.96 0.29 4.08
CA ASP A 66 3.01 -1.10 3.66
C ASP A 66 2.89 -2.06 4.86
N LEU A 67 3.60 -1.77 5.96
CA LEU A 67 3.48 -2.51 7.21
C LEU A 67 2.08 -2.43 7.82
N ILE A 68 1.44 -1.26 7.79
CA ILE A 68 0.05 -1.08 8.24
C ILE A 68 -0.88 -1.98 7.42
N SER A 69 -0.77 -1.92 6.08
CA SER A 69 -1.61 -2.73 5.19
C SER A 69 -1.41 -4.24 5.40
N ALA A 70 -0.15 -4.68 5.47
CA ALA A 70 0.19 -6.09 5.73
C ALA A 70 -0.34 -6.56 7.10
N SER A 71 -0.27 -5.70 8.13
CA SER A 71 -0.80 -6.01 9.46
C SER A 71 -2.32 -6.16 9.45
N GLU A 72 -3.04 -5.35 8.67
CA GLU A 72 -4.50 -5.46 8.57
C GLU A 72 -4.96 -6.71 7.86
N GLN A 73 -4.31 -7.05 6.75
CA GLN A 73 -4.56 -8.30 6.02
C GLN A 73 -4.29 -9.52 6.90
N PHE A 74 -3.31 -9.44 7.79
CA PHE A 74 -2.98 -10.50 8.75
C PHE A 74 -4.00 -10.64 9.90
N LEU A 75 -4.63 -9.54 10.35
CA LEU A 75 -5.52 -9.55 11.52
C LEU A 75 -6.82 -10.33 11.31
N GLN A 76 -7.30 -10.44 10.08
CA GLN A 76 -8.51 -11.19 9.74
C GLN A 76 -8.32 -12.72 9.93
N PRO A 77 -7.34 -13.38 9.27
CA PRO A 77 -7.08 -14.80 9.50
C PRO A 77 -6.62 -15.09 10.94
N SER A 78 -5.97 -14.12 11.61
CA SER A 78 -5.63 -14.24 13.03
C SER A 78 -6.85 -14.48 13.93
N GLY A 79 -7.94 -13.72 13.70
CA GLY A 79 -9.17 -13.86 14.48
C GLY A 79 -9.85 -15.22 14.24
N HIS A 80 -9.86 -15.68 13.00
CA HIS A 80 -10.43 -16.97 12.63
C HIS A 80 -9.65 -18.14 13.26
N ALA A 81 -8.32 -18.13 13.17
CA ALA A 81 -7.47 -19.14 13.77
C ALA A 81 -7.63 -19.22 15.30
N VAL A 82 -7.71 -18.07 15.99
CA VAL A 82 -7.97 -18.03 17.44
C VAL A 82 -9.35 -18.62 17.77
N SER A 83 -10.37 -18.31 16.98
CA SER A 83 -11.72 -18.85 17.16
C SER A 83 -11.75 -20.37 16.96
N ALA A 84 -11.15 -20.86 15.87
CA ALA A 84 -11.05 -22.27 15.56
C ALA A 84 -10.26 -23.05 16.63
N ALA A 85 -9.15 -22.50 17.11
CA ALA A 85 -8.36 -23.11 18.17
C ALA A 85 -9.16 -23.24 19.47
N ARG A 86 -9.89 -22.18 19.87
CA ARG A 86 -10.79 -22.23 21.05
C ARG A 86 -11.91 -23.24 20.90
N ALA A 87 -12.50 -23.35 19.70
CA ALA A 87 -13.55 -24.32 19.41
C ALA A 87 -13.03 -25.77 19.42
N ALA A 88 -11.77 -25.99 19.10
CA ALA A 88 -11.12 -27.30 19.14
C ALA A 88 -10.65 -27.73 20.55
N LEU A 89 -10.40 -26.80 21.48
CA LEU A 89 -9.96 -27.13 22.84
C LEU A 89 -10.79 -28.24 23.56
N PRO A 90 -12.13 -28.20 23.57
CA PRO A 90 -12.92 -29.22 24.26
C PRO A 90 -12.91 -30.58 23.57
N THR A 91 -12.42 -30.68 22.33
CA THR A 91 -12.41 -31.92 21.55
C THR A 91 -11.03 -32.59 21.50
N VAL A 92 -10.00 -31.94 22.06
CA VAL A 92 -8.66 -32.51 22.21
C VAL A 92 -8.62 -33.43 23.42
N SER A 93 -8.31 -34.71 23.18
CA SER A 93 -8.31 -35.76 24.21
C SER A 93 -7.06 -35.74 25.11
N GLU A 94 -5.92 -35.28 24.60
CA GLU A 94 -4.67 -35.22 25.36
C GLU A 94 -4.57 -33.89 26.12
N ALA A 95 -4.47 -33.98 27.46
CA ALA A 95 -4.48 -32.82 28.34
C ALA A 95 -3.28 -31.86 28.13
N SER A 96 -2.08 -32.38 27.88
CA SER A 96 -0.88 -31.58 27.59
C SER A 96 -1.01 -30.81 26.27
N ALA A 97 -1.46 -31.47 25.20
CA ALA A 97 -1.69 -30.84 23.90
C ALA A 97 -2.79 -29.76 23.98
N ALA A 98 -3.88 -30.04 24.71
CA ALA A 98 -4.95 -29.07 24.95
C ALA A 98 -4.45 -27.84 25.73
N GLN A 99 -3.64 -28.05 26.77
CA GLN A 99 -3.05 -26.96 27.55
C GLN A 99 -2.08 -26.12 26.72
N HIS A 100 -1.18 -26.75 25.96
CA HIS A 100 -0.28 -26.04 25.06
C HIS A 100 -1.02 -25.23 24.01
N LEU A 101 -2.06 -25.81 23.39
CA LEU A 101 -2.92 -25.10 22.44
C LEU A 101 -3.61 -23.90 23.09
N ALA A 102 -4.12 -24.06 24.32
CA ALA A 102 -4.77 -22.97 25.06
C ALA A 102 -3.80 -21.82 25.33
N ASP A 103 -2.59 -22.12 25.80
CA ASP A 103 -1.55 -21.14 26.13
C ASP A 103 -1.07 -20.39 24.87
N THR A 104 -0.82 -21.09 23.76
CA THR A 104 -0.45 -20.43 22.49
C THR A 104 -1.59 -19.61 21.93
N THR A 105 -2.84 -20.08 22.06
CA THR A 105 -4.03 -19.35 21.59
C THR A 105 -4.23 -18.05 22.39
N HIS A 106 -4.03 -18.10 23.71
CA HIS A 106 -4.09 -16.91 24.55
C HIS A 106 -2.98 -15.91 24.21
N ARG A 107 -1.73 -16.37 24.12
CA ARG A 107 -0.57 -15.52 23.77
C ARG A 107 -0.73 -14.89 22.38
N PHE A 108 -1.14 -15.66 21.38
CA PHE A 108 -1.38 -15.13 20.04
C PHE A 108 -2.57 -14.16 20.00
N GLY A 109 -3.66 -14.46 20.71
CA GLY A 109 -4.80 -13.55 20.82
C GLY A 109 -4.41 -12.19 21.42
N ALA A 110 -3.59 -12.18 22.47
CA ALA A 110 -3.05 -10.95 23.05
C ALA A 110 -2.15 -10.20 22.05
N ALA A 111 -1.20 -10.89 21.41
CA ALA A 111 -0.32 -10.29 20.41
C ALA A 111 -1.08 -9.70 19.21
N ALA A 112 -2.15 -10.37 18.76
CA ALA A 112 -3.02 -9.87 17.69
C ALA A 112 -3.85 -8.65 18.12
N ALA A 113 -4.32 -8.62 19.37
CA ALA A 113 -5.00 -7.44 19.92
C ALA A 113 -4.05 -6.24 20.01
N ASP A 114 -2.83 -6.45 20.51
CA ASP A 114 -1.79 -5.42 20.58
C ASP A 114 -1.41 -4.93 19.18
N LEU A 115 -1.28 -5.83 18.20
CA LEU A 115 -1.05 -5.47 16.81
C LEU A 115 -2.20 -4.61 16.27
N ARG A 116 -3.46 -4.97 16.52
CA ARG A 116 -4.62 -4.18 16.10
C ARG A 116 -4.60 -2.78 16.71
N SER A 117 -4.30 -2.67 18.00
CA SER A 117 -4.17 -1.37 18.66
C SER A 117 -2.98 -0.56 18.09
N ALA A 118 -1.85 -1.21 17.79
CA ALA A 118 -0.70 -0.56 17.17
C ALA A 118 -1.04 -0.07 15.75
N VAL A 119 -1.73 -0.87 14.94
CA VAL A 119 -2.22 -0.50 13.61
C VAL A 119 -3.19 0.68 13.68
N SER A 120 -4.12 0.67 14.64
CA SER A 120 -5.07 1.77 14.83
C SER A 120 -4.35 3.07 15.20
N ARG A 121 -3.40 3.02 16.15
CA ARG A 121 -2.55 4.18 16.49
C ARG A 121 -1.69 4.62 15.32
N ALA A 122 -1.06 3.69 14.63
CA ALA A 122 -0.24 3.97 13.46
C ALA A 122 -1.07 4.64 12.37
N ARG A 123 -2.29 4.17 12.09
CA ARG A 123 -3.22 4.85 11.17
C ARG A 123 -3.52 6.28 11.59
N ILE A 124 -3.76 6.53 12.88
CA ILE A 124 -4.03 7.87 13.39
C ILE A 124 -2.79 8.76 13.27
N SER A 125 -1.61 8.26 13.60
CA SER A 125 -0.33 8.99 13.47
C SER A 125 0.14 9.14 12.02
N CYS A 126 -0.27 8.23 11.13
CA CYS A 126 -0.02 8.29 9.70
C CYS A 126 -1.07 9.14 8.96
N LYS A 127 -2.09 9.70 9.65
CA LYS A 127 -2.94 10.75 9.07
C LYS A 127 -2.03 11.95 8.75
N GLY A 128 -1.76 12.14 7.46
CA GLY A 128 -0.80 13.12 6.95
C GLY A 128 0.40 12.50 6.21
N LEU A 129 0.83 11.28 6.57
CA LEU A 129 1.93 10.57 5.88
C LEU A 129 1.52 10.01 4.51
N GLU A 130 0.23 9.82 4.26
CA GLU A 130 -0.27 9.41 2.95
C GLU A 130 0.12 10.43 1.86
N MET A 131 0.15 11.70 2.23
CA MET A 131 0.60 12.78 1.34
C MET A 131 2.11 12.79 1.18
N ASP A 132 2.87 12.46 2.23
CA ASP A 132 4.32 12.28 2.14
C ASP A 132 4.69 11.11 1.23
N ALA A 133 4.02 9.97 1.40
CA ALA A 133 4.21 8.80 0.55
C ALA A 133 3.83 9.11 -0.91
N ALA A 134 2.73 9.83 -1.14
CA ALA A 134 2.34 10.27 -2.47
C ALA A 134 3.41 11.19 -3.09
N ALA A 135 3.91 12.18 -2.34
CA ALA A 135 4.97 13.07 -2.80
C ALA A 135 6.26 12.30 -3.16
N ASP A 136 6.68 11.35 -2.31
CA ASP A 136 7.86 10.51 -2.57
C ASP A 136 7.71 9.67 -3.84
N ILE A 137 6.52 9.10 -4.08
CA ILE A 137 6.23 8.35 -5.30
C ILE A 137 6.32 9.26 -6.52
N ILE A 138 5.73 10.46 -6.46
CA ILE A 138 5.76 11.39 -7.59
C ILE A 138 7.19 11.86 -7.88
N ARG A 139 8.02 12.11 -6.86
CA ARG A 139 9.45 12.41 -7.05
C ARG A 139 10.20 11.25 -7.71
N SER A 140 9.98 10.02 -7.26
CA SER A 140 10.54 8.81 -7.90
C SER A 140 10.16 8.75 -9.38
N LEU A 141 8.89 9.01 -9.71
CA LEU A 141 8.41 9.02 -11.09
C LEU A 141 9.04 10.14 -11.93
N GLN A 142 9.34 11.30 -11.34
CA GLN A 142 10.06 12.38 -12.03
C GLN A 142 11.50 11.99 -12.36
N ASP A 143 12.19 11.33 -11.42
CA ASP A 143 13.54 10.84 -11.65
C ASP A 143 13.55 9.70 -12.68
N GLU A 144 12.63 8.75 -12.57
CA GLU A 144 12.41 7.69 -13.57
C GLU A 144 12.11 8.26 -14.96
N LEU A 145 11.34 9.35 -15.07
CA LEU A 145 11.08 10.01 -16.35
C LEU A 145 12.36 10.57 -16.97
N ARG A 146 13.24 11.20 -16.17
CA ARG A 146 14.53 11.68 -16.67
C ARG A 146 15.41 10.54 -17.14
N GLU A 147 15.48 9.44 -16.39
CA GLU A 147 16.20 8.24 -16.80
C GLU A 147 15.62 7.61 -18.09
N LEU A 148 14.29 7.61 -18.23
CA LEU A 148 13.61 7.13 -19.44
C LEU A 148 13.96 7.98 -20.66
N GLU A 149 14.07 9.30 -20.51
CA GLU A 149 14.49 10.20 -21.60
C GLU A 149 15.93 9.95 -22.03
N GLU A 150 16.84 9.79 -21.07
CA GLU A 150 18.24 9.46 -21.35
C GLU A 150 18.34 8.10 -22.08
N ALA A 151 17.58 7.09 -21.62
CA ALA A 151 17.52 5.79 -22.27
C ALA A 151 16.86 5.85 -23.66
N ALA A 152 15.86 6.71 -23.86
CA ALA A 152 15.24 6.97 -25.15
C ALA A 152 16.22 7.62 -26.12
N ALA A 153 16.96 8.63 -25.65
CA ALA A 153 18.00 9.34 -26.40
C ALA A 153 19.15 8.40 -26.81
N ALA A 154 19.55 7.51 -25.90
CA ALA A 154 20.55 6.48 -26.15
C ALA A 154 20.02 5.31 -27.00
N LEU A 155 18.74 5.35 -27.41
CA LEU A 155 18.09 4.33 -28.24
C LEU A 155 18.02 2.94 -27.59
N GLN A 156 18.08 2.89 -26.25
CA GLN A 156 18.16 1.67 -25.43
C GLN A 156 16.79 1.15 -24.97
N LEU A 157 15.72 1.94 -25.13
CA LEU A 157 14.37 1.50 -24.79
C LEU A 157 13.86 0.43 -25.76
N ARG A 158 13.31 -0.65 -25.20
CA ARG A 158 12.60 -1.69 -25.94
C ARG A 158 11.20 -1.87 -25.36
N PRO A 159 10.16 -2.00 -26.20
CA PRO A 159 8.81 -2.26 -25.73
C PRO A 159 8.74 -3.64 -25.07
N LEU A 160 7.92 -3.76 -24.02
CA LEU A 160 7.67 -5.05 -23.37
C LEU A 160 6.71 -5.89 -24.23
N PRO A 161 6.76 -7.24 -24.14
CA PRO A 161 5.83 -8.11 -24.85
C PRO A 161 4.36 -7.73 -24.56
N GLY A 162 3.57 -7.50 -25.61
CA GLY A 162 2.16 -7.12 -25.49
C GLY A 162 1.89 -5.60 -25.42
N GLN A 163 2.92 -4.76 -25.33
CA GLN A 163 2.74 -3.31 -25.41
C GLN A 163 2.60 -2.84 -26.86
N THR A 164 1.44 -2.28 -27.20
CA THR A 164 1.17 -1.67 -28.51
C THR A 164 1.08 -0.15 -28.38
N ALA A 165 1.18 0.56 -29.52
CA ALA A 165 1.04 2.02 -29.52
C ALA A 165 -0.35 2.45 -29.02
N GLU A 166 -1.39 1.69 -29.39
CA GLU A 166 -2.76 1.91 -28.94
C GLU A 166 -2.90 1.71 -27.41
N TRP A 167 -2.24 0.69 -26.86
CA TRP A 167 -2.20 0.48 -25.41
C TRP A 167 -1.49 1.62 -24.68
N ALA A 168 -0.36 2.10 -25.22
CA ALA A 168 0.41 3.20 -24.63
C ALA A 168 -0.44 4.48 -24.56
N TRP A 169 -1.09 4.85 -25.67
CA TRP A 169 -1.99 6.01 -25.73
C TRP A 169 -3.22 5.87 -24.85
N THR A 170 -3.80 4.67 -24.79
CA THR A 170 -4.96 4.40 -23.93
C THR A 170 -4.58 4.54 -22.46
N SER A 171 -3.44 3.99 -22.06
CA SER A 171 -2.91 4.05 -20.69
C SER A 171 -2.52 5.47 -20.27
N LEU A 172 -1.88 6.23 -21.18
CA LEU A 172 -1.60 7.65 -20.97
C LEU A 172 -2.89 8.44 -20.75
N ARG A 173 -3.90 8.24 -21.60
CA ARG A 173 -5.16 8.99 -21.51
C ARG A 173 -5.98 8.58 -20.28
N SER A 174 -6.02 7.30 -19.94
CA SER A 174 -6.72 6.82 -18.74
C SER A 174 -6.01 7.30 -17.47
N GLY A 175 -4.68 7.18 -17.42
CA GLY A 175 -3.86 7.66 -16.31
C GLY A 175 -4.00 9.16 -16.10
N GLY A 176 -3.95 9.96 -17.18
CA GLY A 176 -4.14 11.41 -17.10
C GLY A 176 -5.53 11.81 -16.59
N ARG A 177 -6.60 11.14 -17.06
CA ARG A 177 -7.96 11.38 -16.54
C ARG A 177 -8.11 10.98 -15.08
N ALA A 178 -7.54 9.85 -14.69
CA ALA A 178 -7.54 9.39 -13.31
C ALA A 178 -6.77 10.38 -12.41
N ALA A 179 -5.63 10.89 -12.88
CA ALA A 179 -4.85 11.91 -12.19
C ALA A 179 -5.65 13.21 -12.03
N ALA A 180 -6.36 13.67 -13.07
CA ALA A 180 -7.23 14.84 -12.99
C ALA A 180 -8.39 14.66 -11.99
N ALA A 181 -9.01 13.47 -11.97
CA ALA A 181 -10.06 13.15 -11.01
C ALA A 181 -9.55 13.11 -9.57
N ALA A 182 -8.40 12.47 -9.34
CA ALA A 182 -7.74 12.40 -8.04
C ALA A 182 -7.30 13.80 -7.55
N THR A 183 -6.79 14.63 -8.47
CA THR A 183 -6.46 16.05 -8.24
C THR A 183 -7.68 16.83 -7.78
N ALA A 184 -8.83 16.67 -8.44
CA ALA A 184 -10.07 17.34 -8.05
C ALA A 184 -10.56 16.86 -6.66
N ALA A 185 -10.47 15.56 -6.39
CA ALA A 185 -10.80 14.99 -5.08
C ALA A 185 -9.88 15.53 -3.98
N LEU A 186 -8.58 15.61 -4.24
CA LEU A 186 -7.57 16.17 -3.35
C LEU A 186 -7.85 17.65 -3.04
N ALA A 187 -8.11 18.46 -4.06
CA ALA A 187 -8.45 19.86 -3.93
C ALA A 187 -9.76 20.07 -3.14
N SER A 188 -10.77 19.23 -3.36
CA SER A 188 -12.03 19.24 -2.62
C SER A 188 -11.81 18.89 -1.15
N GLY A 189 -11.05 17.82 -0.86
CA GLY A 189 -10.67 17.44 0.49
C GLY A 189 -9.92 18.56 1.23
N ALA A 190 -9.06 19.29 0.51
CA ALA A 190 -8.30 20.40 1.07
C ALA A 190 -9.22 21.56 1.49
N ARG A 191 -10.23 21.88 0.67
CA ARG A 191 -11.26 22.90 0.98
C ARG A 191 -12.06 22.54 2.23
N LEU A 192 -12.40 21.25 2.39
CA LEU A 192 -13.14 20.74 3.54
C LEU A 192 -12.25 20.50 4.77
N ARG A 193 -10.93 20.74 4.66
CA ARG A 193 -9.90 20.41 5.67
C ARG A 193 -9.99 18.96 6.16
N GLU A 194 -10.45 18.06 5.29
CA GLU A 194 -10.58 16.65 5.61
C GLU A 194 -9.28 15.92 5.25
N ALA A 195 -8.35 15.86 6.19
CA ALA A 195 -7.03 15.24 5.99
C ALA A 195 -7.11 13.81 5.43
N ALA A 196 -8.15 13.04 5.81
CA ALA A 196 -8.36 11.69 5.31
C ALA A 196 -8.79 11.65 3.83
N ALA A 197 -9.60 12.63 3.38
CA ALA A 197 -9.96 12.75 1.98
C ALA A 197 -8.76 13.23 1.15
N CYS A 198 -7.94 14.14 1.68
CA CYS A 198 -6.70 14.56 1.03
C CYS A 198 -5.70 13.42 0.90
N GLY A 199 -5.48 12.63 1.96
CA GLY A 199 -4.57 11.50 1.92
C GLY A 199 -4.97 10.45 0.89
N ARG A 200 -6.26 10.10 0.83
CA ARG A 200 -6.82 9.24 -0.23
C ARG A 200 -6.62 9.83 -1.63
N GLY A 201 -7.01 11.09 -1.83
CA GLY A 201 -6.84 11.77 -3.12
C GLY A 201 -5.38 11.86 -3.59
N ALA A 202 -4.44 12.06 -2.66
CA ALA A 202 -3.01 12.06 -2.96
C ALA A 202 -2.50 10.65 -3.32
N GLY A 203 -2.97 9.60 -2.62
CA GLY A 203 -2.66 8.21 -2.93
C GLY A 203 -3.19 7.79 -4.31
N ASP A 204 -4.44 8.13 -4.62
CA ASP A 204 -5.07 7.88 -5.91
C ASP A 204 -4.34 8.61 -7.04
N LEU A 205 -3.89 9.86 -6.78
CA LEU A 205 -3.08 10.63 -7.72
C LEU A 205 -1.75 9.94 -8.00
N ALA A 206 -1.03 9.50 -6.97
CA ALA A 206 0.23 8.78 -7.13
C ALA A 206 0.06 7.45 -7.90
N ALA A 207 -1.04 6.72 -7.66
CA ALA A 207 -1.37 5.51 -8.41
C ALA A 207 -1.65 5.81 -9.90
N ALA A 208 -2.48 6.83 -10.18
CA ALA A 208 -2.79 7.25 -11.54
C ALA A 208 -1.54 7.70 -12.31
N LEU A 209 -0.59 8.36 -11.64
CA LEU A 209 0.66 8.80 -12.24
C LEU A 209 1.62 7.63 -12.55
N ARG A 210 1.56 6.53 -11.80
CA ARG A 210 2.30 5.30 -12.15
C ARG A 210 1.77 4.68 -13.43
N ASP A 211 0.46 4.58 -13.56
CA ASP A 211 -0.18 4.06 -14.78
C ASP A 211 0.12 4.96 -15.99
N PHE A 212 0.09 6.28 -15.77
CA PHE A 212 0.49 7.27 -16.76
C PHE A 212 1.96 7.08 -17.18
N ALA A 213 2.89 6.95 -16.23
CA ALA A 213 4.31 6.76 -16.51
C ALA A 213 4.59 5.43 -17.23
N ALA A 214 3.85 4.36 -16.92
CA ALA A 214 3.93 3.09 -17.64
C ALA A 214 3.50 3.24 -19.11
N GLY A 215 2.42 3.99 -19.37
CA GLY A 215 1.99 4.35 -20.72
C GLY A 215 3.04 5.19 -21.47
N LEU A 216 3.64 6.16 -20.79
CA LEU A 216 4.68 7.02 -21.35
C LEU A 216 5.93 6.22 -21.75
N ARG A 217 6.41 5.33 -20.87
CA ARG A 217 7.54 4.44 -21.18
C ARG A 217 7.28 3.62 -22.43
N ALA A 218 6.07 3.06 -22.57
CA ALA A 218 5.70 2.30 -23.76
C ALA A 218 5.65 3.19 -25.02
N HIS A 219 5.13 4.42 -24.90
CA HIS A 219 5.15 5.40 -25.99
C HIS A 219 6.58 5.72 -26.45
N LEU A 220 7.49 6.00 -25.52
CA LEU A 220 8.91 6.29 -25.82
C LEU A 220 9.68 5.10 -26.39
N ALA A 221 9.29 3.87 -26.03
CA ALA A 221 9.89 2.66 -26.58
C ALA A 221 9.41 2.36 -28.01
N LEU A 222 8.17 2.75 -28.35
CA LEU A 222 7.54 2.50 -29.64
C LEU A 222 7.74 3.63 -30.64
N HIS A 223 7.71 4.88 -30.16
CA HIS A 223 7.97 6.08 -30.94
C HIS A 223 9.36 6.59 -30.62
N ARG A 224 10.20 6.75 -31.65
CA ARG A 224 11.59 7.20 -31.54
C ARG A 224 11.80 8.65 -32.03
N PRO A 225 11.01 9.65 -31.60
CA PRO A 225 11.28 11.04 -31.95
C PRO A 225 12.49 11.56 -31.15
N PRO A 226 13.15 12.64 -31.60
CA PRO A 226 14.16 13.30 -30.79
C PRO A 226 13.51 13.82 -29.49
N PRO A 227 14.08 13.50 -28.30
CA PRO A 227 13.44 13.70 -26.99
C PRO A 227 13.02 15.15 -26.71
N HIS A 228 13.73 16.14 -27.26
CA HIS A 228 13.45 17.56 -27.04
C HIS A 228 12.31 18.15 -27.87
N LYS A 229 11.64 17.37 -28.72
CA LYS A 229 10.53 17.84 -29.56
C LYS A 229 9.21 17.09 -29.32
N ASP A 230 9.20 16.10 -28.42
CA ASP A 230 7.97 15.40 -28.12
C ASP A 230 7.13 16.19 -27.11
N ARG A 231 6.03 16.78 -27.60
CA ARG A 231 5.07 17.51 -26.76
C ARG A 231 4.56 16.63 -25.61
N VAL A 232 4.44 15.32 -25.82
CA VAL A 232 3.97 14.36 -24.81
C VAL A 232 4.93 14.31 -23.61
N ILE A 233 6.25 14.39 -23.85
CA ILE A 233 7.26 14.37 -22.80
C ILE A 233 7.19 15.65 -21.97
N THR A 234 7.17 16.82 -22.62
CA THR A 234 7.06 18.11 -21.93
C THR A 234 5.77 18.19 -21.10
N SER A 235 4.66 17.75 -21.67
CA SER A 235 3.37 17.60 -21.00
C SER A 235 3.45 16.68 -19.78
N SER A 236 4.16 15.56 -19.88
CA SER A 236 4.33 14.60 -18.78
C SER A 236 5.12 15.17 -17.61
N HIS A 237 6.22 15.90 -17.90
CA HIS A 237 6.96 16.64 -16.87
C HIS A 237 6.09 17.65 -16.15
N GLN A 238 5.30 18.41 -16.91
CA GLN A 238 4.40 19.40 -16.33
C GLN A 238 3.36 18.74 -15.42
N VAL A 239 2.74 17.62 -15.84
CA VAL A 239 1.76 16.89 -15.03
C VAL A 239 2.38 16.39 -13.72
N LEU A 240 3.56 15.77 -13.77
CA LEU A 240 4.25 15.27 -12.57
C LEU A 240 4.67 16.41 -11.64
N ALA A 241 5.24 17.49 -12.19
CA ALA A 241 5.67 18.65 -11.40
C ALA A 241 4.50 19.38 -10.73
N SER A 242 3.42 19.63 -11.48
CA SER A 242 2.22 20.26 -10.94
C SER A 242 1.54 19.37 -9.90
N SER A 243 1.52 18.05 -10.13
CA SER A 243 0.96 17.08 -9.18
C SER A 243 1.76 17.03 -7.87
N LEU A 244 3.10 17.04 -7.95
CA LEU A 244 3.95 17.12 -6.75
C LEU A 244 3.71 18.43 -5.99
N THR A 245 3.73 19.56 -6.71
CA THR A 245 3.49 20.88 -6.13
C THR A 245 2.15 20.94 -5.41
N LEU A 246 1.09 20.36 -6.01
CA LEU A 246 -0.23 20.30 -5.40
C LEU A 246 -0.22 19.49 -4.10
N VAL A 247 0.37 18.29 -4.11
CA VAL A 247 0.45 17.43 -2.93
C VAL A 247 1.22 18.12 -1.81
N GLU A 248 2.38 18.73 -2.11
CA GLU A 248 3.18 19.47 -1.13
C GLU A 248 2.46 20.70 -0.58
N THR A 249 1.76 21.43 -1.45
CA THR A 249 0.96 22.61 -1.07
C THR A 249 -0.20 22.23 -0.16
N VAL A 250 -0.99 21.22 -0.53
CA VAL A 250 -2.10 20.72 0.29
C VAL A 250 -1.59 20.14 1.60
N LYS A 251 -0.44 19.45 1.60
CA LYS A 251 0.20 18.98 2.83
C LYS A 251 0.55 20.16 3.74
N HIS A 252 1.20 21.19 3.21
CA HIS A 252 1.57 22.38 3.97
C HIS A 252 0.33 23.03 4.61
N TYR A 253 -0.78 23.14 3.87
CA TYR A 253 -2.05 23.68 4.41
C TYR A 253 -2.72 22.81 5.48
N LEU A 254 -2.48 21.51 5.46
CA LEU A 254 -2.99 20.62 6.53
C LEU A 254 -2.12 20.68 7.78
N THR A 255 -0.82 20.97 7.63
CA THR A 255 0.14 21.05 8.75
C THR A 255 0.18 22.44 9.39
N THR A 256 0.09 23.50 8.58
CA THR A 256 0.09 24.89 9.02
C THR A 256 -1.36 25.32 9.12
N SER A 257 -1.85 25.79 10.27
CA SER A 257 -3.24 26.25 10.43
C SER A 257 -3.55 27.57 9.67
N GLU A 258 -2.88 27.82 8.56
CA GLU A 258 -3.09 28.93 7.65
C GLU A 258 -4.39 28.78 6.84
N GLN A 259 -4.87 29.90 6.31
CA GLN A 259 -6.02 29.90 5.41
C GLN A 259 -5.65 29.18 4.12
N VAL A 260 -6.50 28.22 3.72
CA VAL A 260 -6.34 27.48 2.47
C VAL A 260 -6.48 28.46 1.31
N ASP A 261 -5.40 28.73 0.56
CA ASP A 261 -5.51 29.47 -0.70
C ASP A 261 -6.12 28.55 -1.78
N THR A 262 -7.44 28.52 -1.77
CA THR A 262 -8.24 27.75 -2.72
C THR A 262 -8.02 28.20 -4.16
N THR A 263 -7.50 29.41 -4.40
CA THR A 263 -7.21 29.91 -5.74
C THR A 263 -5.96 29.27 -6.32
N THR A 264 -4.89 29.14 -5.52
CA THR A 264 -3.64 28.45 -5.92
C THR A 264 -3.88 26.97 -6.21
N ILE A 265 -4.61 26.28 -5.33
CA ILE A 265 -4.96 24.86 -5.50
C ILE A 265 -5.76 24.65 -6.80
N SER A 266 -6.72 25.54 -7.06
CA SER A 266 -7.57 25.43 -8.25
C SER A 266 -6.79 25.74 -9.54
N SER A 267 -5.80 26.64 -9.48
CA SER A 267 -4.90 26.92 -10.60
C SER A 267 -4.03 25.70 -10.92
N ILE A 268 -3.37 25.12 -9.93
CA ILE A 268 -2.49 23.95 -10.14
C ILE A 268 -3.31 22.75 -10.63
N ALA A 269 -4.50 22.53 -10.07
CA ALA A 269 -5.40 21.48 -10.52
C ALA A 269 -5.85 21.64 -11.99
N LYS A 270 -6.02 22.90 -12.42
CA LYS A 270 -6.34 23.23 -13.81
C LYS A 270 -5.15 22.94 -14.72
N ASP A 271 -3.92 23.23 -14.30
CA ASP A 271 -2.71 22.95 -15.07
C ASP A 271 -2.52 21.45 -15.32
N ILE A 272 -2.87 20.59 -14.35
CA ILE A 272 -2.84 19.13 -14.50
C ILE A 272 -3.92 18.63 -15.47
N SER A 273 -5.08 19.28 -15.48
CA SER A 273 -6.25 18.86 -16.27
C SER A 273 -6.22 19.33 -17.73
N GLN A 274 -5.31 20.25 -18.09
CA GLN A 274 -5.21 20.85 -19.42
C GLN A 274 -4.22 20.15 -20.36
N VAL A 275 -3.64 19.03 -19.92
CA VAL A 275 -2.65 18.23 -20.64
C VAL A 275 -3.29 17.01 -21.29
#